data_AF-R7JDT8-F1
#
_entry.id   AF-R7JDT8-F1
#
_cell.length_a   1.000
_cell.length_b   1.000
_cell.length_c   1.000
_cell.angle_alpha   90.00
_cell.angle_beta   90.00
_cell.angle_gamma   90.00
#
_symmetry.space_group_name_H-M   'P 1'
#
loop_
_entity.id
_entity.type
_entity.pdbx_description
1 polymer ?
#
loop_
_entity_poly.entity_id
_entity_poly.type
_entity_poly.pdbx_seq_one_letter_code
_entity_poly.pdbx_strand_id
1 'polypeptide(L)'
;MEKHKILKEIIELNKKNFRGLEITKDFAIKGDENSSMIFSGTNEQYTKKECAEFKKYENKFVETPFKHRYYAYYKNKNNVLTHKGIVYIMFNPSHAIPGDVDDSINNCINLAKKYDYIEILNLFSLRKPSGYKKTELSDSNDINKKFILDYLENIVDNKNIDVVLAWGHGKEKDYKEIIDEINNILKNKNNVFIIGVDAQKANTYIHHANSQIWNGLGKIEEVAKLVPYNLIEV
;
A
#
# COMPACT_ATOMS: atom_id res chain seq x y z
N MET A 1 -5.55 -28.11 8.50
CA MET A 1 -4.12 -27.88 8.84
C MET A 1 -3.35 -27.07 7.78
N GLU A 2 -3.90 -26.77 6.59
CA GLU A 2 -3.16 -26.04 5.52
C GLU A 2 -3.08 -24.50 5.65
N LYS A 3 -4.06 -23.83 6.28
CA LYS A 3 -4.09 -22.35 6.38
C LYS A 3 -2.86 -21.73 7.07
N HIS A 4 -2.12 -22.52 7.84
CA HIS A 4 -0.93 -22.09 8.59
C HIS A 4 0.37 -22.20 7.79
N LYS A 5 0.38 -22.96 6.69
CA LYS A 5 1.57 -23.18 5.88
C LYS A 5 1.89 -21.95 5.05
N ILE A 6 0.88 -21.40 4.36
CA ILE A 6 0.99 -20.19 3.54
C ILE A 6 1.41 -18.98 4.40
N LEU A 7 0.78 -18.77 5.56
CA LEU A 7 1.16 -17.67 6.46
C LEU A 7 2.59 -17.79 6.99
N LYS A 8 3.03 -19.02 7.32
CA LYS A 8 4.43 -19.26 7.71
C LYS A 8 5.37 -19.00 6.54
N GLU A 9 5.07 -19.48 5.34
CA GLU A 9 5.88 -19.23 4.14
C GLU A 9 5.94 -17.73 3.80
N ILE A 10 4.84 -16.99 3.97
CA ILE A 10 4.80 -15.53 3.84
C ILE A 10 5.71 -14.88 4.87
N ILE A 11 5.59 -15.24 6.15
CA ILE A 11 6.43 -14.72 7.21
C ILE A 11 7.91 -15.05 6.95
N GLU A 12 8.24 -16.25 6.47
CA GLU A 12 9.61 -16.66 6.18
C GLU A 12 10.18 -16.01 4.92
N LEU A 13 9.40 -15.86 3.85
CA LEU A 13 9.76 -15.05 2.66
C LEU A 13 10.00 -13.59 3.06
N ASN A 14 9.12 -13.06 3.91
CA ASN A 14 9.25 -11.71 4.43
C ASN A 14 10.48 -11.60 5.34
N LYS A 15 10.74 -12.53 6.26
CA LYS A 15 11.98 -12.54 7.07
C LYS A 15 13.25 -12.64 6.22
N LYS A 16 13.21 -13.42 5.14
CA LYS A 16 14.34 -13.61 4.23
C LYS A 16 14.68 -12.32 3.47
N ASN A 17 13.67 -11.54 3.09
CA ASN A 17 13.82 -10.31 2.31
C ASN A 17 13.83 -9.03 3.16
N PHE A 18 13.29 -9.08 4.38
CA PHE A 18 13.12 -7.97 5.32
C PHE A 18 13.83 -8.30 6.63
N ARG A 19 15.16 -8.18 6.63
CA ARG A 19 15.98 -8.40 7.83
C ARG A 19 15.63 -7.33 8.88
N GLY A 20 15.01 -7.75 9.98
CA GLY A 20 14.81 -6.92 11.18
C GLY A 20 13.37 -6.57 11.55
N LEU A 21 12.37 -6.97 10.76
CA LEU A 21 10.96 -6.82 11.12
C LEU A 21 10.43 -8.14 11.67
N GLU A 22 10.18 -8.21 12.99
CA GLU A 22 9.47 -9.32 13.60
C GLU A 22 7.99 -9.29 13.18
N ILE A 23 7.67 -9.82 12.00
CA ILE A 23 6.30 -10.10 11.59
C ILE A 23 5.84 -11.36 12.32
N THR A 24 5.35 -11.21 13.55
CA THR A 24 4.63 -12.27 14.26
C THR A 24 3.20 -12.38 13.72
N LYS A 25 2.53 -13.51 13.99
CA LYS A 25 1.11 -13.71 13.66
C LYS A 25 0.18 -12.63 14.23
N ASP A 26 0.60 -11.94 15.28
CA ASP A 26 -0.18 -10.92 15.97
C ASP A 26 -0.20 -9.58 15.20
N PHE A 27 0.63 -9.45 14.15
CA PHE A 27 0.74 -8.24 13.31
C PHE A 27 0.08 -8.37 11.93
N ALA A 28 -0.46 -9.54 11.57
CA ALA A 28 -1.09 -9.75 10.28
C ALA A 28 -2.54 -10.21 10.48
N ILE A 29 -3.50 -9.34 10.18
CA ILE A 29 -4.90 -9.74 10.13
C ILE A 29 -5.15 -10.27 8.73
N LYS A 30 -5.50 -11.56 8.65
CA LYS A 30 -5.84 -12.23 7.39
C LYS A 30 -7.11 -11.58 6.81
N GLY A 31 -7.06 -11.19 5.54
CA GLY A 31 -8.22 -10.79 4.76
C GLY A 31 -8.95 -12.02 4.22
N ASP A 32 -9.23 -12.03 2.91
CA ASP A 32 -9.71 -13.22 2.22
C ASP A 32 -8.65 -14.36 2.16
N GLU A 33 -8.90 -15.41 1.38
CA GLU A 33 -8.00 -16.57 1.33
C GLU A 33 -6.56 -16.22 0.89
N ASN A 34 -6.39 -15.12 0.16
CA ASN A 34 -5.18 -14.73 -0.58
C ASN A 34 -4.56 -13.40 -0.12
N SER A 35 -5.22 -12.66 0.77
CA SER A 35 -4.80 -11.33 1.21
C SER A 35 -4.53 -11.23 2.70
N SER A 36 -3.70 -10.27 3.08
CA SER A 36 -3.37 -9.97 4.46
C SER A 36 -3.13 -8.47 4.64
N MET A 37 -3.67 -7.93 5.72
CA MET A 37 -3.34 -6.59 6.19
C MET A 37 -2.31 -6.71 7.30
N ILE A 38 -1.15 -6.09 7.09
CA ILE A 38 -0.02 -6.13 8.01
C ILE A 38 0.06 -4.79 8.74
N PHE A 39 0.38 -4.82 10.03
CA PHE A 39 0.57 -3.64 10.87
C PHE A 39 2.05 -3.49 11.23
N SER A 40 2.53 -2.26 11.42
CA SER A 40 3.92 -2.03 11.82
C SER A 40 4.20 -2.64 13.19
N GLY A 41 5.29 -3.41 13.31
CA GLY A 41 5.68 -4.10 14.55
C GLY A 41 6.10 -3.19 15.71
N THR A 42 6.38 -1.90 15.44
CA THR A 42 7.04 -0.96 16.37
C THR A 42 6.12 0.06 17.05
N ASN A 43 4.81 -0.21 17.13
CA ASN A 43 3.82 0.56 17.91
C ASN A 43 3.43 1.94 17.36
N GLU A 44 2.16 2.07 16.96
CA GLU A 44 1.24 3.06 17.53
C GLU A 44 -0.12 2.39 17.60
N GLN A 45 -0.54 1.94 18.79
CA GLN A 45 -1.95 1.63 19.03
C GLN A 45 -2.66 2.89 19.47
N TYR A 46 -3.95 3.01 19.14
CA TYR A 46 -4.78 4.07 19.68
C TYR A 46 -4.89 3.94 21.21
N THR A 47 -4.54 5.01 21.90
CA THR A 47 -4.73 5.17 23.35
C THR A 47 -6.21 5.26 23.68
N LYS A 48 -6.58 4.96 24.94
CA LYS A 48 -7.96 5.14 25.43
C LYS A 48 -8.48 6.57 25.23
N LYS A 49 -7.60 7.56 25.36
CA LYS A 49 -7.95 8.97 25.16
C LYS A 49 -8.32 9.23 23.70
N GLU A 50 -7.47 8.80 22.78
CA GLU A 50 -7.77 8.89 21.34
C GLU A 50 -9.07 8.16 21.04
N CYS A 51 -9.23 6.90 21.45
CA CYS A 51 -10.48 6.14 21.25
C CYS A 51 -11.73 6.88 21.76
N ALA A 52 -11.66 7.52 22.94
CA ALA A 52 -12.76 8.28 23.52
C ALA A 52 -13.14 9.53 22.72
N GLU A 53 -12.18 10.19 22.07
CA GLU A 53 -12.44 11.31 21.14
C GLU A 53 -13.25 10.83 19.92
N PHE A 54 -13.18 9.55 19.57
CA PHE A 54 -13.92 8.92 18.48
C PHE A 54 -15.11 8.06 18.92
N LYS A 55 -15.83 8.45 20.00
CA LYS A 55 -16.86 7.62 20.67
C LYS A 55 -17.85 6.86 19.77
N LYS A 56 -18.25 7.42 18.62
CA LYS A 56 -19.15 6.75 17.65
C LYS A 56 -18.51 5.53 16.95
N TYR A 57 -17.17 5.49 16.88
CA TYR A 57 -16.38 4.50 16.16
C TYR A 57 -15.48 3.67 17.08
N GLU A 58 -15.65 3.77 18.41
CA GLU A 58 -14.86 3.08 19.43
C GLU A 58 -14.69 1.58 19.14
N ASN A 59 -15.77 0.93 18.70
CA ASN A 59 -15.81 -0.50 18.35
C ASN A 59 -14.80 -0.86 17.25
N LYS A 60 -14.56 0.03 16.29
CA LYS A 60 -13.60 -0.21 15.18
C LYS A 60 -12.15 -0.21 15.66
N PHE A 61 -11.85 0.49 16.77
CA PHE A 61 -10.51 0.48 17.37
C PHE A 61 -10.25 -0.80 18.15
N VAL A 62 -11.29 -1.46 18.67
CA VAL A 62 -11.17 -2.78 19.31
C VAL A 62 -10.80 -3.84 18.26
N GLU A 63 -11.38 -3.76 17.07
CA GLU A 63 -11.11 -4.70 15.96
C GLU A 63 -9.75 -4.47 15.30
N THR A 64 -9.27 -3.22 15.26
CA THR A 64 -8.00 -2.85 14.62
C THR A 64 -7.35 -1.69 15.37
N PRO A 65 -6.63 -1.96 16.48
CA PRO A 65 -6.13 -0.91 17.38
C PRO A 65 -4.93 -0.16 16.82
N PHE A 66 -4.36 -0.62 15.71
CA PHE A 66 -3.11 -0.09 15.17
C PHE A 66 -3.34 1.06 14.18
N LYS A 67 -2.51 2.09 14.31
CA LYS A 67 -2.59 3.27 13.46
C LYS A 67 -1.99 3.05 12.07
N HIS A 68 -0.88 2.32 11.94
CA HIS A 68 -0.17 2.06 10.67
C HIS A 68 -0.58 0.75 9.99
N ARG A 69 -0.81 0.77 8.68
CA ARG A 69 -1.32 -0.37 7.90
C ARG A 69 -0.65 -0.53 6.54
N TYR A 70 -0.30 -1.76 6.21
CA TYR A 70 0.24 -2.23 4.94
C TYR A 70 -0.64 -3.34 4.39
N TYR A 71 -0.67 -3.49 3.07
CA TYR A 71 -1.47 -4.53 2.44
C TYR A 71 -0.58 -5.43 1.59
N ALA A 72 -0.74 -6.74 1.77
CA ALA A 72 -0.07 -7.76 1.00
C ALA A 72 -1.11 -8.71 0.40
N TYR A 73 -0.96 -9.01 -0.89
CA TYR A 73 -1.83 -9.90 -1.63
C TYR A 73 -0.98 -10.90 -2.43
N TYR A 74 -1.31 -12.18 -2.30
CA TYR A 74 -0.59 -13.28 -2.95
C TYR A 74 -1.50 -13.99 -3.93
N LYS A 75 -1.00 -14.24 -5.14
CA LYS A 75 -1.69 -15.08 -6.13
C LYS A 75 -1.05 -16.45 -6.11
N ASN A 76 -1.83 -17.47 -5.75
CA ASN A 76 -1.43 -18.84 -6.03
C ASN A 76 -1.66 -19.14 -7.52
N LYS A 77 -0.77 -18.67 -8.39
CA LYS A 77 -0.75 -19.10 -9.79
C LYS A 77 -0.17 -20.51 -9.83
N ASN A 78 -1.06 -21.50 -9.87
CA ASN A 78 -0.78 -22.88 -10.23
C ASN A 78 0.36 -23.57 -9.43
N ASN A 79 0.60 -23.18 -8.16
CA ASN A 79 1.69 -23.69 -7.32
C ASN A 79 3.12 -23.49 -7.88
N VAL A 80 3.32 -22.61 -8.87
CA VAL A 80 4.65 -22.26 -9.39
C VAL A 80 4.85 -20.76 -9.25
N LEU A 81 5.45 -20.35 -8.14
CA LEU A 81 5.85 -18.96 -7.92
C LEU A 81 7.01 -18.65 -8.88
N THR A 82 6.82 -17.68 -9.78
CA THR A 82 7.92 -17.08 -10.57
C THR A 82 8.73 -16.09 -9.73
N HIS A 83 8.29 -15.82 -8.49
CA HIS A 83 8.84 -14.85 -7.56
C HIS A 83 8.81 -13.41 -8.09
N LYS A 84 8.00 -13.13 -9.11
CA LYS A 84 7.85 -11.78 -9.66
C LYS A 84 6.86 -10.97 -8.83
N GLY A 85 7.38 -9.97 -8.14
CA GLY A 85 6.65 -9.10 -7.22
C GLY A 85 6.43 -7.70 -7.76
N ILE A 86 5.47 -7.00 -7.16
CA ILE A 86 5.24 -5.58 -7.40
C ILE A 86 4.92 -4.87 -6.08
N VAL A 87 5.52 -3.71 -5.87
CA VAL A 87 5.32 -2.87 -4.68
C VAL A 87 4.78 -1.52 -5.12
N TYR A 88 3.58 -1.19 -4.65
CA TYR A 88 2.96 0.12 -4.85
C TYR A 88 3.27 1.02 -3.65
N ILE A 89 3.72 2.24 -3.90
CA ILE A 89 3.92 3.27 -2.88
C ILE A 89 2.91 4.39 -3.12
N MET A 90 2.02 4.68 -2.17
CA MET A 90 0.92 5.61 -2.40
C MET A 90 0.57 6.49 -1.19
N PHE A 91 -0.08 7.64 -1.43
CA PHE A 91 -0.51 8.61 -0.42
C PHE A 91 -1.78 8.22 0.34
N ASN A 92 -1.97 6.91 0.60
CA ASN A 92 -3.06 6.30 1.36
C ASN A 92 -4.31 5.90 0.54
N PRO A 93 -4.69 4.61 0.50
CA PRO A 93 -6.09 4.19 0.36
C PRO A 93 -6.93 4.86 1.46
N SER A 94 -8.17 5.23 1.18
CA SER A 94 -8.92 6.12 2.07
C SER A 94 -9.59 5.41 3.25
N HIS A 95 -10.08 4.18 3.07
CA HIS A 95 -10.88 3.49 4.10
C HIS A 95 -10.55 2.02 4.34
N ALA A 96 -9.55 1.45 3.66
CA ALA A 96 -9.29 0.01 3.75
C ALA A 96 -9.09 -0.50 5.18
N ILE A 97 -9.83 -1.54 5.54
CA ILE A 97 -9.75 -2.33 6.79
C ILE A 97 -9.85 -3.82 6.41
N PRO A 98 -9.55 -4.77 7.33
CA PRO A 98 -9.58 -6.20 6.99
C PRO A 98 -10.90 -6.70 6.38
N GLY A 99 -12.03 -6.08 6.73
CA GLY A 99 -13.36 -6.42 6.20
C GLY A 99 -13.87 -5.57 5.03
N ASP A 100 -13.12 -4.54 4.61
CA ASP A 100 -13.52 -3.61 3.55
C ASP A 100 -12.28 -3.15 2.79
N VAL A 101 -12.13 -3.65 1.56
CA VAL A 101 -11.00 -3.35 0.68
C VAL A 101 -11.36 -2.10 -0.14
N ASP A 102 -10.61 -1.02 0.10
CA ASP A 102 -10.75 0.25 -0.63
C ASP A 102 -10.52 0.07 -2.14
N ASP A 103 -11.29 0.79 -2.95
CA ASP A 103 -11.25 0.70 -4.42
C ASP A 103 -9.84 0.91 -5.00
N SER A 104 -9.02 1.75 -4.35
CA SER A 104 -7.64 1.96 -4.79
C SER A 104 -6.76 0.71 -4.62
N ILE A 105 -7.03 -0.14 -3.61
CA ILE A 105 -6.37 -1.44 -3.45
C ILE A 105 -6.81 -2.39 -4.57
N ASN A 106 -8.11 -2.45 -4.84
CA ASN A 106 -8.63 -3.26 -5.95
C ASN A 106 -8.02 -2.84 -7.28
N ASN A 107 -7.81 -1.54 -7.48
CA ASN A 107 -7.18 -1.01 -8.67
C ASN A 107 -5.72 -1.44 -8.81
N CYS A 108 -4.94 -1.39 -7.74
CA CYS A 108 -3.59 -1.96 -7.71
C CYS A 108 -3.60 -3.47 -8.06
N ILE A 109 -4.50 -4.24 -7.46
CA ILE A 109 -4.61 -5.69 -7.71
C ILE A 109 -4.94 -5.99 -9.18
N ASN A 110 -5.82 -5.19 -9.77
CA ASN A 110 -6.25 -5.32 -11.16
C ASN A 110 -5.13 -4.97 -12.15
N LEU A 111 -4.34 -3.93 -11.89
CA LEU A 111 -3.17 -3.59 -12.70
C LEU A 111 -2.04 -4.64 -12.56
N ALA A 112 -1.98 -5.32 -11.42
CA ALA A 112 -0.98 -6.33 -11.12
C ALA A 112 -1.41 -7.78 -11.44
N LYS A 113 -2.35 -8.00 -12.37
CA LYS A 113 -2.82 -9.35 -12.77
C LYS A 113 -1.71 -10.33 -13.19
N LYS A 114 -0.57 -9.83 -13.69
CA LYS A 114 0.56 -10.65 -14.12
C LYS A 114 1.54 -11.05 -13.01
N TYR A 115 1.50 -10.39 -11.84
CA TYR A 115 2.44 -10.61 -10.74
C TYR A 115 1.96 -11.73 -9.81
N ASP A 116 2.92 -12.36 -9.11
CA ASP A 116 2.63 -13.44 -8.16
C ASP A 116 2.33 -12.89 -6.77
N TYR A 117 2.92 -11.74 -6.44
CA TYR A 117 2.76 -11.09 -5.16
C TYR A 117 2.72 -9.57 -5.35
N ILE A 118 1.87 -8.93 -4.55
CA ILE A 118 1.55 -7.53 -4.61
C ILE A 118 1.63 -6.97 -3.20
N GLU A 119 2.42 -5.94 -3.02
CA GLU A 119 2.47 -5.15 -1.80
C GLU A 119 2.07 -3.71 -2.05
N ILE A 120 1.36 -3.14 -1.08
CA ILE A 120 0.91 -1.75 -1.13
C ILE A 120 1.35 -1.09 0.18
N LEU A 121 2.30 -0.17 0.04
CA LEU A 121 2.89 0.62 1.11
C LEU A 121 2.31 2.03 1.10
N ASN A 122 1.78 2.44 2.24
CA ASN A 122 1.07 3.70 2.37
C ASN A 122 2.00 4.72 3.01
N LEU A 123 2.34 5.82 2.34
CA LEU A 123 3.22 6.86 2.90
C LEU A 123 2.62 7.55 4.12
N PHE A 124 1.28 7.69 4.14
CA PHE A 124 0.53 8.23 5.26
C PHE A 124 -0.29 7.13 5.90
N SER A 125 0.40 6.18 6.53
CA SER A 125 -0.22 4.97 7.07
C SER A 125 -1.09 5.26 8.30
N LEU A 126 -0.91 6.39 8.99
CA LEU A 126 -1.78 6.83 10.08
C LEU A 126 -3.22 7.02 9.58
N ARG A 127 -4.09 6.06 9.90
CA ARG A 127 -5.48 6.05 9.44
C ARG A 127 -6.50 6.06 10.54
N LYS A 128 -7.36 7.06 10.48
CA LYS A 128 -8.63 7.08 11.22
C LYS A 128 -9.56 5.99 10.69
N PRO A 129 -10.47 5.45 11.52
CA PRO A 129 -11.53 4.58 11.03
C PRO A 129 -12.37 5.27 9.95
N SER A 130 -12.89 4.48 9.00
CA SER A 130 -13.80 4.96 7.96
C SER A 130 -14.98 5.76 8.55
N GLY A 131 -15.22 6.97 8.02
CA GLY A 131 -16.30 7.88 8.44
C GLY A 131 -15.86 9.17 9.17
N TYR A 132 -14.58 9.55 9.09
CA TYR A 132 -14.02 10.68 9.84
C TYR A 132 -13.43 11.81 8.98
N LYS A 133 -13.38 13.06 9.50
CA LYS A 133 -12.87 14.24 8.79
C LYS A 133 -11.34 14.38 8.94
N LYS A 134 -10.70 14.92 7.89
CA LYS A 134 -9.22 14.94 7.75
C LYS A 134 -8.50 15.76 8.83
N THR A 135 -9.13 16.79 9.38
CA THR A 135 -8.52 17.86 10.22
C THR A 135 -8.19 17.52 11.68
N GLU A 136 -8.62 16.36 12.16
CA GLU A 136 -8.76 16.12 13.60
C GLU A 136 -7.72 15.17 14.24
N LEU A 137 -6.57 14.90 13.60
CA LEU A 137 -5.39 14.27 14.23
C LEU A 137 -4.13 14.78 13.55
N SER A 138 -3.08 15.04 14.34
CA SER A 138 -1.80 15.59 13.89
C SER A 138 -0.63 14.73 14.37
N ASP A 139 -0.69 13.43 14.10
CA ASP A 139 0.43 12.53 14.41
C ASP A 139 1.43 12.51 13.25
N SER A 140 2.71 12.28 13.60
CA SER A 140 3.81 12.22 12.64
C SER A 140 3.87 10.87 11.92
N ASN A 141 4.11 10.87 10.61
CA ASN A 141 4.29 9.65 9.81
C ASN A 141 5.75 9.17 9.79
N ASP A 142 6.62 9.67 10.67
CA ASP A 142 8.07 9.42 10.64
C ASP A 142 8.44 7.93 10.73
N ILE A 143 7.76 7.16 11.59
CA ILE A 143 8.00 5.71 11.73
C ILE A 143 7.72 5.01 10.41
N ASN A 144 6.62 5.37 9.77
CA ASN A 144 6.21 4.76 8.52
C ASN A 144 7.06 5.24 7.33
N LYS A 145 7.46 6.51 7.31
CA LYS A 145 8.48 7.05 6.41
C LYS A 145 9.74 6.19 6.51
N LYS A 146 10.29 6.03 7.72
CA LYS A 146 11.48 5.20 7.96
C LYS A 146 11.30 3.77 7.46
N PHE A 147 10.19 3.12 7.80
CA PHE A 147 9.90 1.76 7.33
C PHE A 147 9.94 1.67 5.80
N ILE A 148 9.30 2.60 5.09
CA ILE A 148 9.25 2.57 3.62
C ILE A 148 10.64 2.77 3.03
N LEU A 149 11.45 3.69 3.58
CA LEU A 149 12.82 3.93 3.11
C LEU A 149 13.70 2.69 3.34
N ASP A 150 13.71 2.15 4.56
CA ASP A 150 14.45 0.93 4.90
C ASP A 150 14.00 -0.25 4.02
N TYR A 151 12.70 -0.37 3.78
CA TYR A 151 12.14 -1.39 2.90
C TYR A 151 12.67 -1.24 1.47
N LEU A 152 12.64 -0.03 0.91
CA LEU A 152 13.08 0.23 -0.46
C LEU A 152 14.57 -0.01 -0.63
N GLU A 153 15.39 0.38 0.33
CA GLU A 153 16.83 0.08 0.33
C GLU A 153 17.11 -1.43 0.27
N ASN A 154 16.29 -2.25 0.93
CA ASN A 154 16.43 -3.71 0.90
C ASN A 154 16.01 -4.36 -0.43
N ILE A 155 15.12 -3.71 -1.18
CA ILE A 155 14.57 -4.27 -2.44
C ILE A 155 15.09 -3.61 -3.71
N VAL A 156 15.86 -2.52 -3.60
CA VAL A 156 16.26 -1.68 -4.74
C VAL A 156 16.96 -2.49 -5.84
N ASP A 157 17.91 -3.35 -5.46
CA ASP A 157 18.69 -4.19 -6.38
C ASP A 157 17.96 -5.45 -6.84
N ASN A 158 16.76 -5.73 -6.30
CA ASN A 158 15.99 -6.90 -6.68
C ASN A 158 15.26 -6.68 -8.01
N LYS A 159 15.77 -7.34 -9.07
CA LYS A 159 15.23 -7.28 -10.44
C LYS A 159 13.87 -7.98 -10.60
N ASN A 160 13.47 -8.81 -9.64
CA ASN A 160 12.19 -9.51 -9.67
C ASN A 160 11.07 -8.70 -8.99
N ILE A 161 11.39 -7.55 -8.38
CA ILE A 161 10.42 -6.67 -7.73
C ILE A 161 10.33 -5.36 -8.50
N ASP A 162 9.19 -5.15 -9.15
CA ASP A 162 8.85 -3.88 -9.79
C ASP A 162 8.31 -2.91 -8.74
N VAL A 163 8.66 -1.62 -8.83
CA VAL A 163 8.18 -0.59 -7.90
C VAL A 163 7.27 0.37 -8.65
N VAL A 164 6.12 0.71 -8.08
CA VAL A 164 5.16 1.66 -8.66
C VAL A 164 4.97 2.83 -7.71
N LEU A 165 5.26 4.04 -8.18
CA LEU A 165 4.95 5.28 -7.49
C LEU A 165 3.51 5.67 -7.82
N ALA A 166 2.60 5.39 -6.89
CA ALA A 166 1.16 5.43 -7.06
C ALA A 166 0.47 6.51 -6.21
N TRP A 167 1.21 7.58 -5.90
CA TRP A 167 0.71 8.68 -5.07
C TRP A 167 -0.10 9.75 -5.84
N GLY A 168 -0.24 9.61 -7.16
CA GLY A 168 -1.03 10.50 -8.02
C GLY A 168 -0.40 11.87 -8.25
N HIS A 169 -1.08 12.70 -9.04
CA HIS A 169 -0.63 14.05 -9.38
C HIS A 169 -1.27 15.12 -8.48
N GLY A 170 -0.50 16.16 -8.13
CA GLY A 170 -0.96 17.38 -7.46
C GLY A 170 -0.63 17.48 -5.96
N LYS A 171 0.02 16.47 -5.38
CA LYS A 171 0.43 16.44 -3.96
C LYS A 171 1.94 16.31 -3.75
N GLU A 172 2.70 16.25 -4.82
CA GLU A 172 4.14 16.04 -4.79
C GLU A 172 4.86 17.19 -4.07
N LYS A 173 4.36 18.42 -4.22
CA LYS A 173 4.92 19.60 -3.53
C LYS A 173 4.70 19.55 -2.01
N ASP A 174 3.52 19.10 -1.58
CA ASP A 174 3.16 19.02 -0.15
C ASP A 174 4.03 17.98 0.58
N TYR A 175 4.63 17.04 -0.17
CA TYR A 175 5.37 15.89 0.36
C TYR A 175 6.72 15.69 -0.32
N LYS A 176 7.33 16.80 -0.76
CA LYS A 176 8.55 16.80 -1.57
C LYS A 176 9.70 16.04 -0.91
N GLU A 177 9.88 16.23 0.40
CA GLU A 177 11.00 15.64 1.15
C GLU A 177 11.01 14.10 1.06
N ILE A 178 9.90 13.44 1.42
CA ILE A 178 9.81 11.98 1.37
C ILE A 178 9.85 11.45 -0.08
N ILE A 179 9.28 12.18 -1.04
CA ILE A 179 9.36 11.82 -2.46
C ILE A 179 10.80 11.88 -2.95
N ASP A 180 11.54 12.94 -2.63
CA ASP A 180 12.93 13.12 -3.05
C ASP A 180 13.82 12.01 -2.45
N GLU A 181 13.60 11.64 -1.19
CA GLU A 181 14.30 10.50 -0.55
C GLU A 181 14.00 9.17 -1.25
N ILE A 182 12.73 8.87 -1.53
CA ILE A 182 12.33 7.66 -2.27
C ILE A 182 12.95 7.65 -3.67
N ASN A 183 12.90 8.77 -4.39
CA ASN A 183 13.50 8.90 -5.72
C ASN A 183 15.02 8.69 -5.67
N ASN A 184 15.71 9.21 -4.65
CA ASN A 184 17.15 9.02 -4.49
C ASN A 184 17.52 7.55 -4.24
N ILE A 185 16.73 6.81 -3.45
CA ILE A 185 16.93 5.35 -3.27
C ILE A 185 16.72 4.64 -4.61
N LEU A 186 15.67 5.00 -5.35
CA LEU A 186 15.27 4.30 -6.57
C LEU A 186 16.02 4.73 -7.84
N LYS A 187 16.88 5.76 -7.79
CA LYS A 187 17.48 6.40 -8.98
C LYS A 187 18.18 5.46 -9.96
N ASN A 188 18.73 4.35 -9.47
CA ASN A 188 19.45 3.37 -10.28
C ASN A 188 18.61 2.11 -10.60
N LYS A 189 17.37 2.06 -10.13
CA LYS A 189 16.47 0.94 -10.34
C LYS A 189 15.77 1.08 -11.70
N ASN A 190 15.97 0.11 -12.58
CA ASN A 190 15.48 0.16 -13.97
C ASN A 190 14.00 -0.24 -14.13
N ASN A 191 13.36 -0.74 -13.07
CA ASN A 191 11.99 -1.25 -13.09
C ASN A 191 11.08 -0.48 -12.11
N VAL A 192 11.11 0.84 -12.25
CA VAL A 192 10.24 1.78 -11.54
C VAL A 192 9.17 2.28 -12.52
N PHE A 193 7.93 2.36 -12.05
CA PHE A 193 6.77 2.73 -12.84
C PHE A 193 5.92 3.78 -12.12
N ILE A 194 5.10 4.48 -12.90
CA ILE A 194 3.96 5.27 -12.43
C ILE A 194 2.68 4.73 -13.07
N ILE A 195 1.53 5.15 -12.56
CA ILE A 195 0.24 4.86 -13.19
C ILE A 195 -0.04 5.93 -14.23
N GLY A 196 -0.01 5.55 -15.51
CA GLY A 196 -0.50 6.38 -16.60
C GLY A 196 -1.99 6.14 -16.83
N VAL A 197 -2.77 7.21 -16.89
CA VAL A 197 -4.22 7.16 -17.18
C VAL A 197 -4.49 7.78 -18.55
N ASP A 198 -5.23 7.07 -19.39
CA ASP A 198 -5.79 7.60 -20.62
C ASP A 198 -7.00 8.47 -20.30
N ALA A 199 -6.77 9.78 -20.20
CA ALA A 199 -7.81 10.74 -19.82
C ALA A 199 -8.98 10.76 -20.81
N GLN A 200 -8.74 10.52 -22.10
CA GLN A 200 -9.81 10.52 -23.10
C GLN A 200 -10.75 9.33 -22.88
N LYS A 201 -10.18 8.14 -22.67
CA LYS A 201 -10.99 6.96 -22.32
C LYS A 201 -11.65 7.11 -20.94
N ALA A 202 -10.92 7.58 -19.93
CA ALA A 202 -11.50 7.79 -18.58
C ALA A 202 -12.74 8.70 -18.62
N ASN A 203 -12.70 9.76 -19.42
CA ASN A 203 -13.83 10.67 -19.61
C ASN A 203 -15.06 10.03 -20.28
N THR A 204 -14.91 8.88 -20.97
CA THR A 204 -16.06 8.12 -21.50
C THR A 204 -16.78 7.29 -20.44
N TYR A 205 -16.12 6.99 -19.32
CA TYR A 205 -16.70 6.19 -18.22
C TYR A 205 -17.20 7.05 -17.06
N ILE A 206 -16.66 8.26 -16.90
CA ILE A 206 -17.05 9.19 -15.82
C ILE A 206 -17.38 10.56 -16.42
N HIS A 207 -18.67 10.91 -16.46
CA HIS A 207 -19.11 12.29 -16.71
C HIS A 207 -18.68 13.15 -15.51
N HIS A 208 -17.65 13.98 -15.68
CA HIS A 208 -16.95 14.75 -14.63
C HIS A 208 -15.96 13.94 -13.79
N ALA A 209 -14.90 13.42 -14.42
CA ALA A 209 -13.70 12.94 -13.74
C ALA A 209 -13.14 14.04 -12.82
N ASN A 210 -13.50 14.01 -11.54
CA ASN A 210 -12.90 14.85 -10.51
C ASN A 210 -11.49 14.33 -10.19
N SER A 211 -10.73 15.02 -9.33
CA SER A 211 -9.39 14.58 -8.89
C SER A 211 -9.32 13.21 -8.20
N GLN A 212 -10.44 12.49 -8.06
CA GLN A 212 -10.54 11.15 -7.50
C GLN A 212 -10.61 10.05 -8.57
N ILE A 213 -10.18 10.34 -9.81
CA ILE A 213 -10.05 9.36 -10.92
C ILE A 213 -9.53 8.00 -10.41
N TRP A 214 -8.52 8.01 -9.54
CA TRP A 214 -7.91 6.80 -9.01
C TRP A 214 -8.81 5.94 -8.10
N ASN A 215 -9.75 6.54 -7.37
CA ASN A 215 -10.61 5.84 -6.41
C ASN A 215 -12.01 5.52 -6.96
N GLY A 216 -12.46 6.24 -7.99
CA GLY A 216 -13.81 6.10 -8.56
C GLY A 216 -13.87 5.41 -9.93
N LEU A 217 -12.72 5.07 -10.54
CA LEU A 217 -12.68 4.38 -11.83
C LEU A 217 -13.07 2.91 -11.67
N GLY A 218 -14.32 2.59 -12.03
CA GLY A 218 -14.63 1.24 -12.50
C GLY A 218 -13.82 0.93 -13.76
N LYS A 219 -13.40 -0.33 -13.94
CA LYS A 219 -12.64 -0.81 -15.11
C LYS A 219 -11.28 -0.13 -15.30
N ILE A 220 -10.53 0.08 -14.20
CA ILE A 220 -9.20 0.70 -14.22
C ILE A 220 -8.25 0.07 -15.25
N GLU A 221 -8.37 -1.24 -15.51
CA GLU A 221 -7.57 -1.97 -16.48
C GLU A 221 -7.80 -1.55 -17.94
N GLU A 222 -8.94 -0.92 -18.25
CA GLU A 222 -9.28 -0.45 -19.61
C GLU A 222 -8.67 0.94 -19.90
N VAL A 223 -8.36 1.70 -18.85
CA VAL A 223 -8.00 3.12 -18.94
C VAL A 223 -6.65 3.47 -18.31
N ALA A 224 -6.06 2.56 -17.52
CA ALA A 224 -4.79 2.79 -16.87
C ALA A 224 -3.79 1.68 -17.16
N LYS A 225 -2.51 2.05 -17.18
CA LYS A 225 -1.39 1.12 -17.35
C LYS A 225 -0.18 1.58 -16.53
N LEU A 226 0.70 0.63 -16.23
CA LEU A 226 2.01 0.95 -15.69
C LEU A 226 2.87 1.56 -16.80
N VAL A 227 3.37 2.77 -16.56
CA VAL A 227 4.26 3.50 -17.47
C VAL A 227 5.64 3.56 -16.82
N PRO A 228 6.73 3.24 -17.54
CA PRO A 228 8.08 3.40 -17.01
C PRO A 228 8.28 4.80 -16.46
N TYR A 229 8.78 4.90 -15.23
CA TYR A 229 9.10 6.17 -14.62
C TYR A 229 10.58 6.44 -14.85
N ASN A 230 10.87 7.33 -15.80
CA ASN A 230 12.21 7.86 -15.95
C ASN A 230 12.45 8.79 -14.77
N LEU A 231 13.25 8.34 -13.81
CA LEU A 231 13.71 9.13 -12.65
C LEU A 231 14.68 10.27 -13.05
N ILE A 232 14.73 10.61 -14.34
CA ILE A 232 15.70 11.53 -14.92
C ILE A 232 14.96 12.83 -15.28
N GLU A 233 15.52 13.93 -14.74
CA GLU A 233 15.19 15.35 -14.87
C GLU A 233 14.23 15.95 -13.82
N VAL A 234 14.78 16.20 -12.62
CA VAL A 234 14.57 17.47 -11.90
C VAL A 234 15.79 18.34 -12.15
#